data_AF-A0A5K1BNP7-F1
#
_entry.id   AF-A0A5K1BNP7-F1
#
_cell.length_a   1.000
_cell.length_b   1.000
_cell.length_c   1.000
_cell.angle_alpha   90.00
_cell.angle_beta   90.00
_cell.angle_gamma   90.00
#
_symmetry.space_group_name_H-M   'P 1'
#
loop_
_entity.id
_entity.type
_entity.pdbx_description
1 polymer ?
#
loop_
_entity_poly.entity_id
_entity_poly.type
_entity_poly.pdbx_seq_one_letter_code
_entity_poly.pdbx_strand_id
1 'polypeptide(L)'
;KFLTEQRDIKEGRGRTEEAEVQVLDGKSNREMEMLKLMEEMTNNTDREQEKVLADILSLNAHTEYLQKHGLAGNTDQKLFKTTLPVVSYVDIRSDIHRIADGDRSSILSALPLSHFIC
;
A
#
# COMPACT_ATOMS: atom_id res chain seq x y z
N LYS A 1 6.19 -6.35 66.91
CA LYS A 1 4.80 -5.91 66.65
C LYS A 1 4.88 -4.53 66.03
N PHE A 2 4.92 -4.51 64.70
CA PHE A 2 3.79 -4.04 63.88
C PHE A 2 3.70 -2.50 63.98
N LEU A 3 4.23 -1.74 63.01
CA LEU A 3 3.53 -1.47 61.75
C LEU A 3 2.04 -1.35 62.01
N THR A 4 1.54 -0.13 62.23
CA THR A 4 0.33 0.43 61.63
C THR A 4 0.11 1.80 62.27
N GLU A 5 0.60 2.84 61.62
CA GLU A 5 -0.04 4.18 61.56
C GLU A 5 0.83 5.07 60.66
N GLN A 6 0.98 4.61 59.41
CA GLN A 6 1.40 5.37 58.25
C GLN A 6 0.32 5.18 57.18
N ARG A 7 -0.85 5.74 57.47
CA ARG A 7 -2.04 6.00 56.65
C ARG A 7 -2.77 7.05 57.48
N ASP A 8 -2.88 8.31 57.11
CA ASP A 8 -3.25 8.88 55.83
C ASP A 8 -2.72 10.33 55.75
N ILE A 9 -2.94 10.97 54.61
CA ILE A 9 -2.60 12.38 54.31
C ILE A 9 -1.19 12.55 53.71
N LYS A 10 -0.97 11.84 52.60
CA LYS A 10 -0.05 12.28 51.55
C LYS A 10 -0.73 12.18 50.19
N GLU A 11 -1.82 12.92 49.98
CA GLU A 11 -2.37 13.14 48.64
C GLU A 11 -2.79 14.59 48.49
N GLY A 12 -1.91 15.38 47.92
CA GLY A 12 -2.17 16.75 47.55
C GLY A 12 -0.99 17.30 46.79
N ARG A 13 -1.23 17.60 45.52
CA ARG A 13 -0.43 18.47 44.64
C ARG A 13 0.62 17.76 43.78
N GLY A 14 0.21 17.45 42.56
CA GLY A 14 1.08 16.97 41.49
C GLY A 14 0.36 16.42 40.24
N ARG A 15 -0.90 16.77 39.99
CA ARG A 15 -1.48 16.64 38.64
C ARG A 15 -0.96 17.81 37.82
N THR A 16 -0.03 17.53 36.91
CA THR A 16 -0.10 17.82 35.46
C THR A 16 1.29 17.58 34.86
N GLU A 17 1.61 16.32 34.61
CA GLU A 17 2.07 15.94 33.27
C GLU A 17 0.82 16.16 32.37
N GLU A 18 0.50 17.38 31.94
CA GLU A 18 1.02 17.96 30.70
C GLU A 18 1.41 16.90 29.66
N ALA A 19 0.35 16.42 28.99
CA ALA A 19 0.30 16.29 27.53
C ALA A 19 0.66 14.95 26.87
N GLU A 20 0.42 13.81 27.52
CA GLU A 20 0.08 12.59 26.76
C GLU A 20 -1.41 12.59 26.40
N VAL A 21 -1.70 13.40 25.37
CA VAL A 21 -2.76 13.23 24.36
C VAL A 21 -4.11 12.68 24.88
N GLN A 22 -4.81 13.51 25.64
CA GLN A 22 -6.26 13.38 25.82
C GLN A 22 -7.01 13.86 24.55
N VAL A 23 -7.00 13.07 23.46
CA VAL A 23 -8.08 13.10 22.44
C VAL A 23 -8.19 11.72 21.79
N LEU A 24 -8.80 10.75 22.47
CA LEU A 24 -9.40 9.57 21.85
C LEU A 24 -10.77 9.28 22.48
N ASP A 25 -11.53 10.34 22.75
CA ASP A 25 -12.91 10.22 23.23
C ASP A 25 -13.83 9.99 22.02
N GLY A 26 -14.33 8.76 21.86
CA GLY A 26 -15.42 8.42 20.92
C GLY A 26 -15.09 7.71 19.60
N LYS A 27 -13.82 7.35 19.30
CA LYS A 27 -13.49 6.61 18.06
C LYS A 27 -13.75 5.11 18.19
N SER A 28 -14.45 4.53 17.21
CA SER A 28 -14.66 3.09 17.11
C SER A 28 -13.35 2.34 16.84
N ASN A 29 -13.28 1.06 17.22
CA ASN A 29 -12.07 0.23 17.00
C ASN A 29 -11.65 0.21 15.51
N ARG A 30 -12.62 0.23 14.58
CA ARG A 30 -12.36 0.29 13.13
C ARG A 30 -11.72 1.60 12.70
N GLU A 31 -12.15 2.72 13.25
CA GLU A 31 -11.53 4.02 12.93
C GLU A 31 -10.09 4.08 13.43
N MET A 32 -9.82 3.49 14.60
CA MET A 32 -8.45 3.39 15.11
C MET A 32 -7.57 2.49 14.23
N GLU A 33 -8.09 1.35 13.77
CA GLU A 33 -7.39 0.46 12.83
C GLU A 33 -7.09 1.16 11.49
N MET A 34 -8.06 1.90 10.93
CA MET A 34 -7.86 2.66 9.69
C MET A 34 -6.81 3.77 9.86
N LEU A 35 -6.82 4.48 10.99
CA LEU A 35 -5.83 5.54 11.26
C LEU A 35 -4.42 4.96 11.41
N LYS A 36 -4.27 3.82 12.09
CA LYS A 36 -2.99 3.09 12.18
C LYS A 36 -2.50 2.65 10.81
N LEU A 37 -3.39 2.08 9.98
CA LEU A 37 -3.03 1.67 8.62
C LEU A 37 -2.58 2.87 7.76
N MET A 38 -3.27 4.01 7.86
CA MET A 38 -2.87 5.24 7.17
C MET A 38 -1.50 5.73 7.62
N GLU A 39 -1.23 5.73 8.92
CA GLU A 39 0.06 6.11 9.47
C GLU A 39 1.17 5.16 9.00
N GLU A 40 0.94 3.85 9.04
CA GLU A 40 1.89 2.85 8.54
C GLU A 40 2.20 3.03 7.05
N MET A 41 1.17 3.22 6.21
CA MET A 41 1.35 3.40 4.76
C MET A 41 2.04 4.73 4.40
N THR A 42 1.83 5.79 5.19
CA THR A 42 2.37 7.12 4.90
C THR A 42 3.75 7.37 5.52
N ASN A 43 4.13 6.65 6.58
CA ASN A 43 5.44 6.78 7.20
C ASN A 43 6.59 6.20 6.36
N ASN A 44 6.32 5.26 5.45
CA ASN A 44 7.35 4.67 4.59
C ASN A 44 6.87 4.45 3.15
N THR A 45 6.52 5.54 2.49
CA THR A 45 5.97 5.52 1.13
C THR A 45 6.92 4.87 0.12
N ASP A 46 8.23 5.09 0.26
CA ASP A 46 9.22 4.56 -0.70
C ASP A 46 9.22 3.03 -0.68
N ARG A 47 9.31 2.42 0.51
CA ARG A 47 9.28 0.97 0.65
C ARG A 47 7.96 0.36 0.18
N GLU A 48 6.83 0.98 0.52
CA GLU A 48 5.52 0.48 0.12
C GLU A 48 5.34 0.56 -1.41
N GLN A 49 5.78 1.65 -2.04
CA GLN A 49 5.73 1.78 -3.51
C GLN A 49 6.68 0.80 -4.21
N GLU A 50 7.88 0.56 -3.68
CA GLU A 50 8.80 -0.47 -4.20
C GLU A 50 8.19 -1.87 -4.14
N LYS A 51 7.54 -2.21 -3.02
CA LYS A 51 6.84 -3.48 -2.85
C LYS A 51 5.68 -3.62 -3.84
N VAL A 52 4.84 -2.60 -3.97
CA VAL A 52 3.71 -2.60 -4.92
C VAL A 52 4.22 -2.81 -6.35
N LEU A 53 5.29 -2.12 -6.76
CA LEU A 53 5.88 -2.31 -8.07
C LEU A 53 6.39 -3.75 -8.26
N ALA A 54 7.11 -4.30 -7.29
CA ALA A 54 7.61 -5.66 -7.35
C ALA A 54 6.49 -6.71 -7.45
N ASP A 55 5.38 -6.51 -6.72
CA ASP A 55 4.21 -7.39 -6.76
C ASP A 55 3.51 -7.34 -8.14
N ILE A 56 3.34 -6.14 -8.70
CA ILE A 56 2.78 -5.94 -10.05
C ILE A 56 3.66 -6.64 -11.11
N LEU A 57 4.97 -6.46 -11.06
CA LEU A 57 5.89 -7.05 -12.03
C LEU A 57 5.98 -8.57 -11.89
N SER A 58 5.96 -9.08 -10.66
CA SER A 58 5.96 -10.52 -10.38
C SER A 58 4.69 -11.18 -10.92
N LEU A 59 3.53 -10.61 -10.63
CA LEU A 59 2.24 -11.13 -11.09
C LEU A 59 2.15 -11.14 -12.61
N ASN A 60 2.66 -10.10 -13.26
CA ASN A 60 2.54 -9.91 -14.71
C ASN A 60 3.77 -10.38 -15.50
N ALA A 61 4.70 -11.12 -14.87
CA ALA A 61 5.99 -11.50 -15.45
C ALA A 61 5.88 -12.23 -16.80
N HIS A 62 4.75 -12.92 -17.05
CA HIS A 62 4.49 -13.68 -18.27
C HIS A 62 3.53 -12.99 -19.24
N THR A 63 3.22 -11.72 -19.02
CA THR A 63 2.35 -10.96 -19.93
C THR A 63 3.08 -10.60 -21.22
N GLU A 64 2.34 -10.54 -22.32
CA GLU A 64 2.90 -10.18 -23.64
C GLU A 64 3.57 -8.81 -23.60
N TYR A 65 3.00 -7.85 -22.87
CA TYR A 65 3.56 -6.50 -22.76
C TYR A 65 4.94 -6.48 -22.09
N LEU A 66 5.10 -7.14 -20.93
CA LEU A 66 6.40 -7.20 -20.26
C LEU A 66 7.43 -8.02 -21.04
N GLN A 67 6.99 -9.06 -21.75
CA GLN A 67 7.85 -9.85 -22.64
C GLN A 67 8.33 -9.03 -23.84
N LYS A 68 7.43 -8.29 -24.50
CA LYS A 68 7.72 -7.41 -25.63
C LYS A 68 8.80 -6.39 -25.30
N HIS A 69 8.79 -5.86 -24.07
CA HIS A 69 9.77 -4.88 -23.62
C HIS A 69 10.99 -5.49 -22.91
N GLY A 70 11.06 -6.82 -22.73
CA GLY A 70 12.23 -7.48 -22.15
C GLY A 70 12.37 -7.31 -20.62
N LEU A 71 11.27 -7.04 -19.91
CA LEU A 71 11.24 -6.97 -18.44
C LEU A 71 10.64 -8.23 -17.79
N ALA A 72 10.22 -9.21 -18.58
CA ALA A 72 9.62 -10.45 -18.08
C ALA A 72 10.49 -11.14 -17.01
N GLY A 73 9.92 -11.33 -15.82
CA GLY A 73 10.58 -11.99 -14.68
C GLY A 73 11.53 -11.11 -13.87
N ASN A 74 11.67 -9.82 -14.22
CA ASN A 74 12.49 -8.87 -13.46
C ASN A 74 11.62 -7.89 -12.67
N THR A 75 11.91 -7.74 -11.38
CA THR A 75 11.16 -6.88 -10.44
C THR A 75 11.97 -5.68 -9.97
N ASP A 76 13.18 -5.48 -10.50
CA ASP A 76 14.06 -4.39 -10.10
C ASP A 76 13.55 -3.04 -10.61
N GLN A 77 13.48 -2.07 -9.69
CA GLN A 77 12.94 -0.74 -9.96
C GLN A 77 13.78 0.04 -11.00
N LYS A 78 15.11 -0.14 -11.02
CA LYS A 78 15.97 0.58 -11.97
C LYS A 78 15.77 0.02 -13.37
N LEU A 79 15.73 -1.31 -13.50
CA LEU A 79 15.44 -1.97 -14.78
C LEU A 79 14.04 -1.62 -15.28
N PHE A 80 13.03 -1.58 -14.42
CA PHE A 80 11.71 -1.08 -14.79
C PHE A 80 11.78 0.31 -15.43
N LYS A 81 12.46 1.26 -14.77
CA LYS A 81 12.59 2.66 -15.23
C LYS A 81 13.38 2.80 -16.54
N THR A 82 14.37 1.94 -16.78
CA THR A 82 15.20 2.01 -18.00
C THR A 82 14.64 1.24 -19.18
N THR A 83 13.82 0.20 -18.91
CA THR A 83 13.36 -0.76 -19.93
C THR A 83 11.97 -0.43 -20.44
N LEU A 84 11.03 -0.01 -19.57
CA LEU A 84 9.68 0.32 -20.01
C LEU A 84 9.57 1.79 -20.44
N PRO A 85 8.96 2.06 -21.60
CA PRO A 85 8.66 3.42 -22.01
C PRO A 85 7.50 3.98 -21.18
N VAL A 86 7.49 5.29 -21.00
CA VAL A 86 6.29 6.03 -20.60
C VAL A 86 5.36 6.06 -21.80
N VAL A 87 4.14 5.54 -21.64
CA VAL A 87 3.18 5.37 -22.74
C VAL A 87 1.96 6.27 -22.60
N SER A 88 1.37 6.62 -23.73
CA SER A 88 0.04 7.22 -23.84
C SER A 88 -1.00 6.16 -24.21
N TYR A 89 -2.29 6.51 -24.17
CA TYR A 89 -3.37 5.62 -24.59
C TYR A 89 -3.18 5.09 -26.02
N VAL A 90 -2.65 5.92 -26.92
CA VAL A 90 -2.48 5.56 -28.34
C VAL A 90 -1.51 4.40 -28.51
N ASP A 91 -0.48 4.33 -27.66
CA ASP A 91 0.59 3.32 -27.74
C ASP A 91 0.11 1.92 -27.34
N ILE A 92 -0.91 1.84 -26.48
CA ILE A 92 -1.51 0.57 -25.99
C ILE A 92 -2.87 0.27 -26.60
N ARG A 93 -3.37 1.13 -27.50
CA ARG A 93 -4.71 0.99 -28.08
C ARG A 93 -4.92 -0.34 -28.81
N SER A 94 -3.89 -0.84 -29.49
CA SER A 94 -3.97 -2.14 -30.17
C SER A 94 -4.18 -3.29 -29.20
N ASP A 95 -3.51 -3.25 -28.05
CA ASP A 95 -3.63 -4.26 -27.01
C ASP A 95 -5.02 -4.20 -26.37
N ILE A 96 -5.53 -2.99 -26.12
CA ILE A 96 -6.89 -2.77 -25.62
C ILE A 96 -7.95 -3.29 -26.61
N HIS A 97 -7.80 -3.02 -27.91
CA HIS A 97 -8.73 -3.51 -28.92
C HIS A 97 -8.74 -5.04 -29.00
N ARG A 98 -7.58 -5.71 -28.96
CA ARG A 98 -7.51 -7.18 -28.92
C ARG A 98 -8.31 -7.75 -27.75
N ILE A 99 -8.18 -7.16 -26.57
CA ILE A 99 -8.90 -7.56 -25.37
C ILE A 99 -10.42 -7.34 -25.56
N ALA A 100 -10.81 -6.22 -26.14
CA ALA A 100 -12.21 -5.90 -26.43
C ALA A 100 -12.84 -6.83 -27.47
N ASP A 101 -12.06 -7.26 -28.47
CA ASP A 101 -12.46 -8.23 -29.50
C ASP A 101 -12.56 -9.66 -28.95
N GLY A 102 -12.16 -9.88 -27.68
CA GLY A 102 -12.34 -11.13 -26.96
C GLY A 102 -11.08 -11.97 -26.79
N ASP A 103 -9.90 -11.45 -27.12
CA ASP A 103 -8.63 -12.12 -26.81
C ASP A 103 -8.48 -12.25 -25.28
N ARG A 104 -8.32 -13.49 -24.81
CA ARG A 104 -8.17 -13.84 -23.37
C ARG A 104 -6.73 -14.19 -23.00
N SER A 105 -5.79 -14.01 -23.92
CA SER A 105 -4.36 -14.14 -23.63
C SER A 105 -3.92 -13.09 -22.61
N SER A 106 -2.85 -13.37 -21.87
CA SER A 106 -2.31 -12.45 -20.87
C SER A 106 -1.56 -11.28 -21.52
N ILE A 107 -2.30 -10.35 -22.15
CA ILE A 107 -1.71 -9.25 -22.92
C ILE A 107 -1.08 -8.21 -21.99
N LEU A 108 -1.91 -7.58 -21.15
CA LEU A 108 -1.50 -6.53 -20.19
C LEU A 108 -1.52 -7.00 -18.74
N SER A 109 -2.27 -8.06 -18.44
CA SER A 109 -2.50 -8.57 -17.09
C SER A 109 -2.50 -10.10 -17.09
N ALA A 110 -1.90 -10.71 -16.07
CA ALA A 110 -2.03 -12.15 -15.83
C ALA A 110 -3.44 -12.52 -15.32
N LEU A 111 -4.13 -11.58 -14.67
CA LEU A 111 -5.51 -11.74 -14.24
C LEU A 111 -6.49 -11.41 -15.38
N PRO A 112 -7.57 -12.19 -15.55
CA PRO A 112 -8.58 -11.92 -16.57
C PRO A 112 -9.22 -10.54 -16.41
N LEU A 113 -9.32 -9.78 -17.50
CA LEU A 113 -10.01 -8.49 -17.51
C LEU A 113 -11.52 -8.70 -17.64
N SER A 114 -12.27 -8.22 -16.64
CA SER A 114 -13.71 -8.42 -16.54
C SER A 114 -14.53 -7.28 -17.18
N HIS A 115 -14.07 -6.03 -17.04
CA HIS A 115 -14.78 -4.85 -17.50
C HIS A 115 -13.81 -3.73 -17.89
N PHE A 116 -14.25 -2.85 -18.78
CA PHE A 116 -13.59 -1.57 -19.06
C PHE A 116 -14.29 -0.47 -18.25
N ILE A 117 -13.51 0.40 -17.61
CA ILE A 117 -14.02 1.58 -16.91
C ILE A 117 -13.88 2.77 -17.86
N CYS A 118 -15.00 3.42 -18.17
CA CYS A 118 -15.10 4.55 -19.10
C CYS A 118 -15.57 5.83 -18.40
#